data_AF-A0AAD8KA90-F1
#
_entry.id   AF-A0AAD8KA90-F1
#
_cell.length_a   1.000
_cell.length_b   1.000
_cell.length_c   1.000
_cell.angle_alpha   90.00
_cell.angle_beta   90.00
_cell.angle_gamma   90.00
#
_symmetry.space_group_name_H-M   'P 1'
#
loop_
_entity.id
_entity.type
_entity.pdbx_description
1 polymer ?
#
loop_
_entity_poly.entity_id
_entity_poly.type
_entity_poly.pdbx_seq_one_letter_code
_entity_poly.pdbx_strand_id
1 'polypeptide(L)'
;MGAGVQNEEDNNYPPWLIPLLNESFFVQCKSHSDSHKSECNMYCLDCANGPLCSLCLHHHHHNNHRHIQIRRSSYHDVIRVSEIQKHLDISSVQTYVINSAKVVFLNKRPQHRPVKGVTNACEVCDRNLLDSFRFCSLGCKIAGTSKDLILSEKKRFVNSFTPSTPPLTAAGLRAAKRRKGIPHRAPMGGVMIEH
;
A
#
# COMPACT_ATOMS: atom_id res chain seq x y z
N MET A 1 -27.23 -5.05 -26.35
CA MET A 1 -26.73 -5.92 -25.26
C MET A 1 -25.27 -5.54 -25.03
N GLY A 2 -25.00 -4.70 -24.03
CA GLY A 2 -23.64 -4.27 -23.70
C GLY A 2 -22.99 -5.34 -22.83
N ALA A 3 -21.98 -6.01 -23.37
CA ALA A 3 -21.14 -6.90 -22.59
C ALA A 3 -20.30 -6.04 -21.64
N GLY A 4 -20.62 -6.10 -20.35
CA GLY A 4 -19.81 -5.52 -19.30
C GLY A 4 -18.45 -6.22 -19.30
N VAL A 5 -17.41 -5.48 -19.62
CA VAL A 5 -16.02 -5.87 -19.38
C VAL A 5 -15.88 -6.01 -17.87
N GLN A 6 -15.90 -7.23 -17.36
CA GLN A 6 -15.40 -7.51 -16.03
C GLN A 6 -13.88 -7.36 -16.12
N ASN A 7 -13.34 -6.31 -15.52
CA ASN A 7 -11.91 -6.10 -15.39
C ASN A 7 -11.33 -7.22 -14.51
N GLU A 8 -10.85 -8.30 -15.10
CA GLU A 8 -10.16 -9.41 -14.43
C GLU A 8 -8.69 -9.05 -14.10
N GLU A 9 -8.44 -7.87 -13.51
CA GLU A 9 -7.07 -7.37 -13.27
C GLU A 9 -6.77 -6.97 -11.81
N ASP A 10 -7.63 -7.30 -10.85
CA ASP A 10 -7.51 -6.81 -9.46
C ASP A 10 -6.92 -7.78 -8.40
N ASN A 11 -6.66 -9.05 -8.72
CA ASN A 11 -6.42 -10.08 -7.68
C ASN A 11 -4.96 -10.53 -7.48
N ASN A 12 -4.04 -9.60 -7.20
CA ASN A 12 -2.72 -10.00 -6.65
C ASN A 12 -2.74 -10.24 -5.13
N TYR A 13 -3.91 -10.16 -4.49
CA TYR A 13 -4.10 -10.36 -3.06
C TYR A 13 -5.15 -11.43 -2.80
N PRO A 14 -5.03 -12.17 -1.68
CA PRO A 14 -6.04 -13.17 -1.35
C PRO A 14 -7.38 -12.49 -1.05
N PRO A 15 -8.51 -13.11 -1.44
CA PRO A 15 -9.84 -12.48 -1.43
C PRO A 15 -10.31 -12.05 -0.04
N TRP A 16 -9.75 -12.64 1.02
CA TRP A 16 -10.07 -12.32 2.41
C TRP A 16 -9.39 -11.05 2.93
N LEU A 17 -8.34 -10.54 2.26
CA LEU A 17 -7.49 -9.49 2.80
C LEU A 17 -8.15 -8.10 2.76
N ILE A 18 -8.77 -7.74 1.64
CA ILE A 18 -9.48 -6.45 1.55
C ILE A 18 -10.66 -6.41 2.52
N PRO A 19 -11.54 -7.44 2.59
CA PRO A 19 -12.59 -7.47 3.61
C PRO A 19 -12.01 -7.37 5.03
N LEU A 20 -10.96 -8.14 5.36
CA LEU A 20 -10.30 -8.07 6.67
C LEU A 20 -9.90 -6.65 7.09
N LEU A 21 -9.39 -5.83 6.17
CA LEU A 21 -8.95 -4.47 6.46
C LEU A 21 -10.09 -3.46 6.63
N ASN A 22 -11.29 -3.79 6.12
CA ASN A 22 -12.49 -2.95 6.20
C ASN A 22 -13.41 -3.33 7.37
N GLU A 23 -13.15 -4.45 8.04
CA GLU A 23 -13.96 -4.90 9.17
C GLU A 23 -13.72 -4.11 10.45
N SER A 24 -14.75 -4.07 11.30
CA SER A 24 -14.69 -3.52 12.65
C SER A 24 -14.59 -4.63 13.69
N PHE A 25 -13.43 -4.77 14.33
CA PHE A 25 -13.21 -5.76 15.39
C PHE A 25 -13.58 -5.23 16.78
N PHE A 26 -13.66 -6.14 17.75
CA PHE A 26 -13.98 -5.88 19.16
C PHE A 26 -15.39 -5.34 19.37
N VAL A 27 -16.30 -5.64 18.43
CA VAL A 27 -17.75 -5.41 18.60
C VAL A 27 -18.36 -6.56 19.40
N GLN A 28 -19.50 -6.30 20.06
CA GLN A 28 -20.23 -7.34 20.76
C GLN A 28 -20.99 -8.23 19.76
N CYS A 29 -20.82 -9.54 19.88
CA CYS A 29 -21.52 -10.52 19.06
C CYS A 29 -23.04 -10.45 19.32
N LYS A 30 -23.82 -10.34 18.25
CA LYS A 30 -25.28 -10.27 18.32
C LYS A 30 -25.91 -11.60 18.75
N SER A 31 -25.33 -12.73 18.34
CA SER A 31 -25.86 -14.07 18.65
C SER A 31 -25.43 -14.59 20.02
N HIS A 32 -24.40 -13.99 20.62
CA HIS A 32 -23.82 -14.43 21.88
C HIS A 32 -23.62 -13.26 22.84
N SER A 33 -24.51 -12.27 22.84
CA SER A 33 -24.37 -11.02 23.61
C SER A 33 -24.10 -11.26 25.09
N ASP A 34 -24.72 -12.29 25.66
CA ASP A 34 -24.74 -12.58 27.10
C ASP A 34 -23.51 -13.38 27.55
N SER A 35 -22.68 -13.81 26.60
CA SER A 35 -21.45 -14.53 26.93
C SER A 35 -20.31 -13.55 27.23
N HIS A 36 -19.50 -13.89 28.21
CA HIS A 36 -18.23 -13.20 28.46
C HIS A 36 -17.21 -13.37 27.32
N LYS A 37 -17.51 -14.22 26.33
CA LYS A 37 -16.72 -14.47 25.12
C LYS A 37 -17.38 -13.90 23.85
N SER A 38 -18.25 -12.90 24.02
CA SER A 38 -19.02 -12.26 22.95
C SER A 38 -18.22 -11.31 22.09
N GLU A 39 -17.00 -10.92 22.49
CA GLU A 39 -16.18 -10.01 21.70
C GLU A 39 -15.75 -10.62 20.36
N CYS A 40 -16.06 -9.92 19.26
CA CYS A 40 -15.70 -10.34 17.92
C CYS A 40 -14.27 -9.92 17.55
N ASN A 41 -13.30 -10.77 17.87
CA ASN A 41 -11.87 -10.55 17.60
C ASN A 41 -11.22 -11.66 16.76
N MET A 42 -12.01 -12.59 16.22
CA MET A 42 -11.57 -13.64 15.32
C MET A 42 -11.99 -13.30 13.89
N TYR A 43 -11.23 -13.77 12.90
CA TYR A 43 -11.57 -13.62 11.50
C TYR A 43 -11.27 -14.90 10.73
N CYS A 44 -12.25 -15.41 9.98
CA CYS A 44 -12.11 -16.63 9.19
C CYS A 44 -11.68 -16.28 7.76
N LEU A 45 -10.52 -16.80 7.34
CA LEU A 45 -9.92 -16.49 6.04
C LEU A 45 -10.63 -17.18 4.87
N ASP A 46 -11.35 -18.26 5.13
CA ASP A 46 -12.06 -19.02 4.09
C ASP A 46 -13.50 -18.50 3.92
N CYS A 47 -14.15 -18.05 4.99
CA CYS A 47 -15.47 -17.45 4.90
C CYS A 47 -15.42 -15.98 4.47
N ALA A 48 -14.46 -15.21 4.99
CA ALA A 48 -14.37 -13.75 4.82
C ALA A 48 -15.69 -12.99 5.14
N ASN A 49 -16.52 -13.56 6.03
CA ASN A 49 -17.87 -13.05 6.39
C ASN A 49 -17.85 -12.23 7.69
N GLY A 50 -16.87 -11.34 7.80
CA GLY A 50 -16.76 -10.43 8.94
C GLY A 50 -16.22 -11.05 10.24
N PRO A 51 -16.21 -10.25 11.32
CA PRO A 51 -15.58 -10.60 12.59
C PRO A 51 -16.45 -11.58 13.40
N LEU A 52 -15.80 -12.57 13.98
CA LEU A 52 -16.42 -13.65 14.75
C LEU A 52 -15.97 -13.55 16.20
N CYS A 53 -16.86 -13.89 17.13
CA CYS A 53 -16.45 -14.19 18.49
C CYS A 53 -15.95 -15.64 18.59
N SER A 54 -15.33 -16.00 19.72
CA SER A 54 -14.81 -17.37 19.88
C SER A 54 -15.90 -18.45 19.77
N LEU A 55 -17.14 -18.18 20.18
CA LEU A 55 -18.24 -19.14 20.08
C LEU A 55 -18.70 -19.34 18.63
N CYS A 56 -18.83 -18.25 17.86
CA CYS A 56 -19.15 -18.34 16.43
C CYS A 56 -18.10 -19.15 15.66
N LEU A 57 -16.82 -19.02 16.04
CA LEU A 57 -15.74 -19.76 15.41
C LEU A 57 -15.78 -21.27 15.69
N HIS A 58 -16.33 -21.70 16.84
CA HIS A 58 -16.48 -23.13 17.16
C HIS A 58 -17.70 -23.79 16.48
N HIS A 59 -18.50 -23.02 15.73
CA HIS A 59 -19.62 -23.58 15.00
C HIS A 59 -19.12 -24.61 13.96
N HIS A 60 -19.89 -25.68 13.74
CA HIS A 60 -19.50 -26.79 12.86
C HIS A 60 -19.14 -26.36 11.43
N HIS A 61 -19.72 -25.24 10.98
CA HIS A 61 -19.41 -24.61 9.69
C HIS A 61 -17.95 -24.15 9.55
N HIS A 62 -17.27 -23.82 10.65
CA HIS A 62 -15.87 -23.38 10.64
C HIS A 62 -14.88 -24.50 10.92
N ASN A 63 -15.34 -25.76 10.90
CA ASN A 63 -14.44 -26.89 11.06
C ASN A 63 -13.40 -26.90 9.93
N ASN A 64 -12.12 -27.04 10.27
CA ASN A 64 -10.97 -26.97 9.36
C ASN A 64 -10.78 -25.64 8.61
N HIS A 65 -11.48 -24.57 8.98
CA HIS A 65 -11.22 -23.25 8.39
C HIS A 65 -10.01 -22.57 9.04
N ARG A 66 -9.21 -21.92 8.20
CA ARG A 66 -8.13 -21.03 8.59
C ARG A 66 -8.73 -19.77 9.20
N HIS A 67 -8.15 -19.35 10.32
CA HIS A 67 -8.58 -18.17 11.02
C HIS A 67 -7.39 -17.48 11.67
N ILE A 68 -7.55 -16.19 11.93
CA ILE A 68 -6.57 -15.36 12.63
C ILE A 68 -7.25 -14.62 13.77
N GLN A 69 -6.48 -14.30 14.81
CA GLN A 69 -6.94 -13.50 15.92
C GLN A 69 -6.44 -12.07 15.80
N ILE A 70 -7.38 -11.12 15.77
CA ILE A 70 -7.09 -9.70 15.80
C ILE A 70 -6.87 -9.24 17.24
N ARG A 71 -5.86 -8.40 17.43
CA ARG A 71 -5.48 -7.83 18.73
C ARG A 71 -5.42 -6.32 18.63
N ARG A 72 -5.42 -5.65 19.77
CA ARG A 72 -5.38 -4.18 19.84
C ARG A 72 -4.06 -3.71 20.45
N SER A 73 -3.38 -2.79 19.77
CA SER A 73 -2.20 -2.10 20.27
C SER A 73 -2.36 -0.60 20.03
N SER A 74 -2.31 0.19 21.10
CA SER A 74 -2.54 1.65 21.05
C SER A 74 -3.78 2.02 20.24
N TYR A 75 -4.91 1.34 20.49
CA TYR A 75 -6.20 1.53 19.80
C TYR A 75 -6.21 1.17 18.30
N HIS A 76 -5.19 0.46 17.81
CA HIS A 76 -5.12 0.01 16.43
C HIS A 76 -5.06 -1.50 16.34
N ASP A 77 -5.68 -2.03 15.29
CA ASP A 77 -5.76 -3.46 15.05
C ASP A 77 -4.42 -3.99 14.53
N VAL A 78 -3.97 -5.08 15.16
CA VAL A 78 -2.72 -5.77 14.86
C VAL A 78 -2.93 -7.27 14.78
N ILE A 79 -2.07 -7.95 14.01
CA ILE A 79 -1.97 -9.41 13.97
C ILE A 79 -0.55 -9.82 14.32
N ARG A 80 -0.40 -10.95 15.02
CA ARG A 80 0.92 -11.53 15.28
C ARG A 80 1.54 -11.99 13.97
N VAL A 81 2.82 -11.68 13.78
CA VAL A 81 3.58 -12.11 12.60
C VAL A 81 3.51 -13.63 12.42
N SER A 82 3.58 -14.38 13.52
CA SER A 82 3.48 -15.85 13.52
C SER A 82 2.16 -16.40 12.96
N GLU A 83 1.08 -15.62 12.98
CA GLU A 83 -0.22 -16.02 12.44
C GLU A 83 -0.32 -15.63 10.96
N ILE A 84 -0.13 -14.34 10.64
CA ILE A 84 -0.38 -13.82 9.29
C ILE A 84 0.63 -14.30 8.24
N GLN A 85 1.89 -14.54 8.62
CA GLN A 85 2.94 -14.96 7.69
C GLN A 85 2.68 -16.33 7.05
N LYS A 86 1.77 -17.14 7.63
CA LYS A 86 1.34 -18.43 7.08
C LYS A 86 0.45 -18.27 5.85
N HIS A 87 -0.11 -17.07 5.64
CA HIS A 87 -1.16 -16.82 4.66
C HIS A 87 -0.86 -15.66 3.73
N LEU A 88 0.11 -14.80 4.07
CA LEU A 88 0.46 -13.62 3.29
C LEU A 88 1.95 -13.29 3.45
N ASP A 89 2.61 -12.93 2.34
CA ASP A 89 3.95 -12.33 2.41
C ASP A 89 3.87 -10.93 3.04
N ILE A 90 4.67 -10.71 4.08
CA ILE A 90 4.74 -9.45 4.82
C ILE A 90 6.14 -8.82 4.80
N SER A 91 7.06 -9.33 3.98
CA SER A 91 8.47 -8.91 3.95
C SER A 91 8.67 -7.40 3.77
N SER A 92 7.82 -6.76 2.95
CA SER A 92 7.88 -5.31 2.68
C SER A 92 7.15 -4.44 3.71
N VAL A 93 6.52 -5.04 4.72
CA VAL A 93 5.75 -4.35 5.75
C VAL A 93 6.52 -4.34 7.07
N GLN A 94 6.68 -3.16 7.65
CA GLN A 94 7.36 -3.03 8.93
C GLN A 94 6.64 -3.81 10.03
N THR A 95 7.42 -4.60 10.77
CA THR A 95 6.96 -5.32 11.96
C THR A 95 7.45 -4.62 13.23
N TYR A 96 6.71 -4.80 14.32
CA TYR A 96 7.00 -4.18 15.62
C TYR A 96 7.08 -5.25 16.69
N VAL A 97 7.99 -5.10 17.64
CA VAL A 97 8.01 -5.93 18.86
C VAL A 97 7.21 -5.20 19.94
N ILE A 98 6.07 -5.77 20.33
CA ILE A 98 5.17 -5.21 21.34
C ILE A 98 4.83 -6.30 22.35
N ASN A 99 5.05 -6.03 23.64
CA ASN A 99 4.89 -7.02 24.71
C ASN A 99 5.58 -8.35 24.38
N SER A 100 6.84 -8.25 23.94
CA SER A 100 7.68 -9.38 23.52
C SER A 100 7.16 -10.21 22.33
N ALA A 101 6.14 -9.74 21.60
CA ALA A 101 5.62 -10.40 20.41
C ALA A 101 5.85 -9.56 19.14
N LYS A 102 6.22 -10.21 18.03
CA LYS A 102 6.27 -9.55 16.72
C LYS A 102 4.87 -9.40 16.15
N VAL A 103 4.48 -8.17 15.79
CA VAL A 103 3.16 -7.84 15.25
C VAL A 103 3.26 -6.94 14.02
N VAL A 104 2.20 -6.95 13.21
CA VAL A 104 1.98 -6.04 12.07
C VAL A 104 0.65 -5.31 12.25
N PHE A 105 0.60 -4.04 11.83
CA PHE A 105 -0.63 -3.25 11.83
C PHE A 105 -1.47 -3.52 10.58
N LEU A 106 -2.79 -3.61 10.75
CA LEU A 106 -3.70 -3.75 9.62
C LEU A 106 -3.71 -2.46 8.78
N ASN A 107 -4.00 -1.32 9.40
CA ASN A 107 -4.25 -0.06 8.70
C ASN A 107 -3.27 1.06 9.07
N LYS A 108 -3.24 2.09 8.23
CA LYS A 108 -2.45 3.31 8.47
C LYS A 108 -2.91 3.95 9.79
N ARG A 109 -1.95 4.45 10.57
CA ARG A 109 -2.21 5.16 11.84
C ARG A 109 -1.96 6.67 11.69
N PRO A 110 -2.66 7.56 12.41
CA PRO A 110 -2.38 8.99 12.40
C PRO A 110 -0.90 9.30 12.71
N GLN A 111 -0.30 10.27 12.04
CA GLN A 111 1.07 10.75 12.34
C GLN A 111 0.97 12.13 12.99
N HIS A 112 1.53 12.29 14.19
CA HIS A 112 1.40 13.53 14.97
C HIS A 112 2.28 14.68 14.43
N ARG A 113 3.28 14.40 13.59
CA ARG A 113 4.18 15.41 13.01
C ARG A 113 4.71 14.97 11.63
N PRO A 114 4.62 15.80 10.58
CA PRO A 114 5.42 15.62 9.37
C PRO A 114 6.89 15.82 9.73
N VAL A 115 7.70 14.77 9.67
CA VAL A 115 9.14 14.88 9.91
C VAL A 115 9.82 15.15 8.58
N LYS A 116 10.24 16.40 8.35
CA LYS A 116 11.08 16.77 7.21
C LYS A 116 12.47 16.13 7.40
N GLY A 117 12.96 15.42 6.39
CA GLY A 117 14.35 14.90 6.35
C GLY A 117 14.51 13.40 6.59
N VAL A 118 13.47 12.58 6.44
CA VAL A 118 13.56 11.13 6.59
C VAL A 118 13.78 10.49 5.22
N THR A 119 14.84 9.70 5.09
CA THR A 119 15.17 8.97 3.85
C THR A 119 14.31 7.72 3.65
N ASN A 120 13.83 7.12 4.75
CA ASN A 120 13.03 5.89 4.73
C ASN A 120 11.61 6.15 5.26
N ALA A 121 10.68 6.40 4.35
CA ALA A 121 9.29 6.70 4.64
C ALA A 121 8.35 5.75 3.89
N CYS A 122 7.18 5.50 4.47
CA CYS A 122 6.16 4.65 3.88
C CYS A 122 5.59 5.27 2.59
N GLU A 123 5.62 4.53 1.49
CA GLU A 123 5.26 5.00 0.15
C GLU A 123 3.81 5.50 -0.03
N VAL A 124 2.95 5.26 0.97
CA VAL A 124 1.53 5.64 0.94
C VAL A 124 1.16 6.75 1.91
N CYS A 125 1.87 6.88 3.03
CA CYS A 125 1.45 7.77 4.11
C CYS A 125 2.59 8.52 4.78
N ASP A 126 3.81 8.41 4.22
CA ASP A 126 5.00 9.15 4.64
C ASP A 126 5.42 8.94 6.11
N ARG A 127 4.86 7.91 6.77
CA ARG A 127 5.32 7.47 8.10
C ARG A 127 6.75 6.96 8.00
N ASN A 128 7.62 7.46 8.88
CA ASN A 128 9.00 6.96 9.01
C ASN A 128 9.03 5.45 9.25
N LEU A 129 9.89 4.77 8.52
CA LEU A 129 10.12 3.34 8.62
C LEU A 129 11.52 3.02 9.15
N LEU A 130 11.68 1.79 9.64
CA LEU A 130 13.02 1.22 9.76
C LEU A 130 13.59 0.93 8.37
N ASP A 131 14.92 0.87 8.27
CA ASP A 131 15.60 0.52 7.03
C ASP A 131 15.11 -0.84 6.52
N SER A 132 15.01 -0.98 5.20
CA SER A 132 14.54 -2.20 4.48
C SER A 132 13.04 -2.42 4.37
N PHE A 133 12.17 -1.53 4.88
CA PHE A 133 10.72 -1.64 4.71
C PHE A 133 10.16 -0.57 3.75
N ARG A 134 9.10 -0.92 3.02
CA ARG A 134 8.39 -0.02 2.09
C ARG A 134 7.06 0.49 2.65
N PHE A 135 6.43 -0.28 3.52
CA PHE A 135 5.09 0.01 4.05
C PHE A 135 5.02 -0.09 5.57
N CYS A 136 4.21 0.77 6.20
CA CYS A 136 4.01 0.75 7.66
C CYS A 136 2.90 -0.21 8.15
N SER A 137 2.05 -0.69 7.24
CA SER A 137 0.87 -1.52 7.53
C SER A 137 0.45 -2.32 6.31
N LEU A 138 -0.40 -3.35 6.50
CA LEU A 138 -0.94 -4.15 5.41
C LEU A 138 -1.76 -3.31 4.42
N GLY A 139 -2.61 -2.40 4.93
CA GLY A 139 -3.40 -1.49 4.10
C GLY A 139 -2.54 -0.54 3.28
N CYS A 140 -1.40 -0.08 3.81
CA CYS A 140 -0.42 0.67 3.03
C CYS A 140 0.21 -0.18 1.92
N LYS A 141 0.53 -1.45 2.16
CA LYS A 141 1.08 -2.35 1.12
C LYS A 141 0.11 -2.51 -0.04
N ILE A 142 -1.16 -2.79 0.25
CA ILE A 142 -2.18 -2.92 -0.80
C ILE A 142 -2.33 -1.61 -1.56
N ALA A 143 -2.56 -0.50 -0.86
CA ALA A 143 -2.75 0.79 -1.50
C ALA A 143 -1.54 1.28 -2.31
N GLY A 144 -0.32 0.90 -1.93
CA GLY A 144 0.90 1.26 -2.65
C GLY A 144 1.12 0.42 -3.90
N THR A 145 0.99 -0.90 -3.76
CA THR A 145 1.15 -1.84 -4.89
C THR A 145 0.08 -1.71 -5.96
N SER A 146 -1.17 -1.37 -5.60
CA SER A 146 -2.22 -1.10 -6.59
C SER A 146 -1.88 0.11 -7.48
N LYS A 147 -1.14 1.10 -6.95
CA LYS A 147 -0.68 2.25 -7.76
C LYS A 147 0.47 1.88 -8.70
N ASP A 148 1.36 0.99 -8.27
CA ASP A 148 2.48 0.51 -9.07
C ASP A 148 2.00 -0.27 -10.31
N LEU A 149 0.90 -1.02 -10.22
CA LEU A 149 0.32 -1.75 -11.36
C LEU A 149 -0.19 -0.78 -12.44
N ILE A 150 -0.96 0.24 -12.04
CA ILE A 150 -1.48 1.28 -12.95
C ILE A 150 -0.34 2.09 -13.61
N LEU A 151 0.75 2.36 -12.88
CA LEU A 151 1.93 3.03 -13.43
C LEU A 151 2.73 2.11 -14.38
N SER A 152 2.78 0.81 -14.10
CA SER A 152 3.46 -0.17 -14.96
C SER A 152 2.72 -0.38 -16.28
N GLU A 153 1.39 -0.37 -16.28
CA GLU A 153 0.55 -0.39 -17.47
C GLU A 153 0.72 0.88 -18.31
N LYS A 154 0.75 2.05 -17.68
CA LYS A 154 1.09 3.30 -18.38
C LYS A 154 2.48 3.23 -19.00
N LYS A 155 3.50 2.68 -18.31
CA LYS A 155 4.83 2.49 -18.92
C LYS A 155 4.81 1.49 -20.08
N ARG A 156 4.06 0.39 -19.98
CA ARG A 156 3.89 -0.58 -21.08
C ARG A 156 3.18 0.03 -22.28
N PHE A 157 2.14 0.83 -22.04
CA PHE A 157 1.39 1.56 -23.06
C PHE A 157 2.21 2.68 -23.73
N VAL A 158 3.08 3.36 -22.98
CA VAL A 158 4.00 4.37 -23.52
C VAL A 158 5.16 3.71 -24.30
N ASN A 159 5.63 2.53 -23.88
CA ASN A 159 6.65 1.77 -24.59
C ASN A 159 6.12 1.06 -25.86
N SER A 160 4.81 0.88 -26.00
CA SER A 160 4.20 0.33 -27.24
C SER A 160 4.12 1.33 -28.39
N PHE A 161 4.49 2.59 -28.17
CA PHE A 161 4.71 3.58 -29.25
C PHE A 161 6.21 3.83 -29.43
N THR A 162 6.93 2.79 -29.86
CA THR A 162 8.23 3.01 -30.52
C THR A 162 8.00 2.88 -32.03
N PRO A 163 8.16 3.97 -32.83
CA PRO A 163 8.15 3.81 -34.27
C PRO A 163 9.39 3.00 -34.65
N SER A 164 9.18 1.85 -35.28
CA SER A 164 10.26 1.04 -35.87
C SER A 164 11.01 1.90 -36.88
N THR A 165 12.18 2.39 -36.51
CA THR A 165 13.10 3.07 -37.43
C THR A 165 14.43 2.33 -37.40
N PRO A 166 14.91 1.80 -38.54
CA PRO A 166 16.10 0.95 -38.62
C PRO A 166 17.42 1.70 -38.32
N PRO A 167 18.53 0.99 -38.06
CA PRO A 167 19.82 1.63 -37.78
C PRO A 167 20.38 2.36 -39.01
N LEU A 168 21.14 3.42 -38.71
CA LEU A 168 21.78 4.34 -39.66
C LEU A 168 22.68 3.62 -40.68
N THR A 169 22.50 3.95 -41.96
CA THR A 169 23.53 3.75 -43.00
C THR A 169 24.11 5.10 -43.42
N ALA A 170 25.44 5.11 -43.54
CA ALA A 170 26.26 6.26 -43.86
C ALA A 170 26.15 6.64 -45.34
N ALA A 171 25.66 7.85 -45.64
CA ALA A 171 26.02 8.66 -46.81
C ALA A 171 25.31 10.01 -46.79
N GLY A 172 26.04 11.10 -47.11
CA GLY A 172 25.44 12.26 -47.76
C GLY A 172 25.19 13.52 -46.93
N LEU A 173 26.26 14.31 -46.76
CA LEU A 173 26.32 15.77 -46.79
C LEU A 173 24.99 16.54 -47.00
N ARG A 174 24.67 17.46 -46.07
CA ARG A 174 24.64 18.91 -46.34
C ARG A 174 24.36 19.72 -45.06
N ALA A 175 25.29 20.60 -44.76
CA ALA A 175 25.16 21.62 -43.73
C ALA A 175 24.05 22.61 -44.08
N ALA A 176 23.19 22.93 -43.11
CA ALA A 176 22.39 24.16 -43.11
C ALA A 176 22.41 24.78 -41.71
N LYS A 177 23.08 25.93 -41.65
CA LYS A 177 23.30 26.81 -40.51
C LYS A 177 22.07 27.71 -40.31
N ARG A 178 21.70 27.99 -39.05
CA ARG A 178 21.04 29.20 -38.45
C ARG A 178 19.97 28.79 -37.43
N ARG A 179 19.80 29.42 -36.25
CA ARG A 179 20.45 30.56 -35.60
C ARG A 179 20.16 30.47 -34.09
N LYS A 180 21.20 30.54 -33.25
CA LYS A 180 21.09 30.71 -31.79
C LYS A 180 20.68 32.17 -31.55
N GLY A 181 19.56 32.39 -30.88
CA GLY A 181 19.18 33.73 -30.41
C GLY A 181 20.29 34.31 -29.55
N ILE A 182 20.59 35.60 -29.74
CA ILE A 182 21.59 36.33 -28.95
C ILE A 182 21.03 36.49 -27.53
N PRO A 183 21.67 35.95 -26.47
CA PRO A 183 21.27 36.28 -25.11
C PRO A 183 21.75 37.69 -24.80
N HIS A 184 20.83 38.59 -24.49
CA HIS A 184 21.18 39.91 -23.97
C HIS A 184 21.65 39.76 -22.52
N ARG A 185 22.86 40.21 -22.22
CA ARG A 185 23.39 40.30 -20.84
C ARG A 185 22.71 41.48 -20.15
N ALA A 186 22.33 41.33 -18.88
CA ALA A 186 21.90 42.47 -18.06
C ALA A 186 23.09 43.40 -17.80
N PRO A 187 22.92 44.74 -17.82
CA PRO A 187 23.96 45.66 -17.40
C PRO A 187 24.20 45.50 -15.90
N MET A 188 25.47 45.39 -15.51
CA MET A 188 25.95 45.55 -14.14
C MET A 188 26.39 47.00 -13.93
N GLY A 189 26.10 47.53 -12.75
CA GLY A 189 26.57 48.83 -12.25
C GLY A 189 25.45 49.88 -12.24
N GLY A 190 25.12 50.58 -11.16
CA GLY A 190 25.84 50.83 -9.92
C GLY A 190 25.82 52.33 -9.63
N VAL A 191 25.78 52.68 -8.35
CA VAL A 191 26.05 54.00 -7.72
C VAL A 191 24.84 54.89 -7.38
N MET A 192 24.97 55.40 -6.14
CA MET A 192 24.09 56.17 -5.26
C MET A 192 23.85 57.62 -5.73
N ILE A 193 22.89 58.34 -5.12
CA ILE A 193 23.05 59.65 -4.43
C ILE A 193 21.66 60.16 -3.97
N GLU A 194 21.58 60.56 -2.70
CA GLU A 194 20.50 61.32 -2.03
C GLU A 194 20.14 62.63 -2.74
N HIS A 195 18.92 63.12 -2.52
CA HIS A 195 18.62 64.42 -1.88
C HIS A 195 17.16 64.39 -1.39
#